data_AF-A0A7G5MXL0-F1
#
_entry.id   AF-A0A7G5MXL0-F1
#
_cell.length_a   1.000
_cell.length_b   1.000
_cell.length_c   1.000
_cell.angle_alpha   90.00
_cell.angle_beta   90.00
_cell.angle_gamma   90.00
#
_symmetry.space_group_name_H-M   'P 1'
#
loop_
_entity.id
_entity.type
_entity.pdbx_description
1 polymer ?
#
loop_
_entity_poly.entity_id
_entity_poly.type
_entity_poly.pdbx_seq_one_letter_code
_entity_poly.pdbx_strand_id
1 'polypeptide(L)'
;MINKTLYFRNGSLYKVSPEDEDGWRGARYLISDGERYDLENVDSICSIKVPDFEATDIFDSYGATGSLDYVIRMNASFFYIQGKKELCSACLWKSTELMFANKWYAWRKRDYVRLITWHYKLGMEQEALKAQNYLRKKGFIFTEIELNQYRTVTSKIKAPKKPAQKDTLSYHEKELSIVKNITTEDMRSLKNMPFLVNTEVKKDIQKNGYLAYMDILEENIAIAKSEIEKMNSIIKLDLKKYRNLSQDLKIPTDQLVFSSETYGYTRIICTPKTYAGELSEYPFSLFFATDFSDIKNTTHGKLFYGQDGKIKKGNIYFWRLGAGTFLTYKSIDGMLTLVNIE
;
A
#
# COMPACT_ATOMS: atom_id res chain seq x y z
N MET A 1 -22.62 -27.33 -14.27
CA MET A 1 -21.75 -26.14 -14.36
C MET A 1 -21.74 -25.69 -15.80
N ILE A 2 -22.02 -24.41 -16.06
CA ILE A 2 -21.91 -23.84 -17.40
C ILE A 2 -20.41 -23.77 -17.73
N ASN A 3 -20.00 -24.38 -18.85
CA ASN A 3 -18.61 -24.37 -19.31
C ASN A 3 -18.26 -22.99 -19.91
N LYS A 4 -18.09 -21.98 -19.04
CA LYS A 4 -17.73 -20.63 -19.43
C LYS A 4 -16.32 -20.59 -20.02
N THR A 5 -16.17 -19.86 -21.12
CA THR A 5 -14.92 -19.66 -21.86
C THR A 5 -14.61 -18.17 -21.95
N LEU A 6 -13.39 -17.78 -21.60
CA LEU A 6 -12.89 -16.41 -21.70
C LEU A 6 -12.00 -16.27 -22.95
N TYR A 7 -12.08 -15.14 -23.64
CA TYR A 7 -11.31 -14.89 -24.86
C TYR A 7 -10.46 -13.64 -24.70
N PHE A 8 -9.16 -13.80 -24.88
CA PHE A 8 -8.15 -12.76 -24.74
C PHE A 8 -7.42 -12.53 -26.06
N ARG A 9 -7.08 -11.26 -26.28
CA ARG A 9 -6.17 -10.81 -27.33
C ARG A 9 -5.16 -9.88 -26.68
N ASN A 10 -3.86 -10.15 -26.85
CA ASN A 10 -2.77 -9.34 -26.31
C ASN A 10 -2.94 -9.05 -24.80
N GLY A 11 -3.40 -10.08 -24.07
CA GLY A 11 -3.65 -10.00 -22.63
C GLY A 11 -4.92 -9.24 -22.22
N SER A 12 -5.73 -8.75 -23.15
CA SER A 12 -7.00 -8.06 -22.88
C SER A 12 -8.20 -8.95 -23.17
N LEU A 13 -9.11 -9.09 -22.21
CA LEU A 13 -10.38 -9.81 -22.37
C LEU A 13 -11.28 -9.06 -23.35
N TYR A 14 -11.72 -9.72 -24.42
CA TYR A 14 -12.62 -9.14 -25.41
C TYR A 14 -13.96 -9.88 -25.54
N LYS A 15 -14.07 -11.10 -24.99
CA LYS A 15 -15.32 -11.88 -25.03
C LYS A 15 -15.41 -12.89 -23.88
N VAL A 16 -16.63 -13.10 -23.39
CA VAL A 16 -17.02 -14.19 -22.47
C VAL A 16 -18.11 -15.00 -23.14
N SER A 17 -18.08 -16.33 -23.03
CA SER A 17 -19.09 -17.21 -23.62
C SER A 17 -19.48 -18.36 -22.67
N PRO A 18 -20.77 -18.53 -22.35
CA PRO A 18 -21.88 -17.62 -22.67
C PRO A 18 -21.70 -16.27 -21.95
N GLU A 19 -22.31 -15.22 -22.49
CA GLU A 19 -22.36 -13.92 -21.82
C GLU A 19 -23.23 -14.03 -20.56
N ASP A 20 -22.74 -13.53 -19.43
CA ASP A 20 -23.48 -13.46 -18.19
C ASP A 20 -23.08 -12.22 -17.36
N GLU A 21 -23.92 -11.87 -16.38
CA GLU A 21 -23.69 -10.74 -15.47
C GLU A 21 -22.44 -10.93 -14.58
N ASP A 22 -22.01 -12.18 -14.37
CA ASP A 22 -20.87 -12.55 -13.53
C ASP A 22 -19.50 -12.35 -14.22
N GLY A 23 -19.50 -11.99 -15.50
CA GLY A 23 -18.30 -11.67 -16.28
C GLY A 23 -17.31 -12.84 -16.32
N TRP A 24 -16.04 -12.60 -15.96
CA TRP A 24 -14.97 -13.60 -16.05
C TRP A 24 -14.98 -14.68 -14.94
N ARG A 25 -15.85 -14.57 -13.93
CA ARG A 25 -15.82 -15.45 -12.74
C ARG A 25 -16.22 -16.90 -13.08
N GLY A 26 -15.47 -17.86 -12.53
CA GLY A 26 -15.80 -19.29 -12.58
C GLY A 26 -15.64 -19.92 -13.97
N ALA A 27 -14.84 -19.31 -14.84
CA ALA A 27 -14.56 -19.86 -16.17
C ALA A 27 -13.77 -21.16 -16.08
N ARG A 28 -14.16 -22.13 -16.91
CA ARG A 28 -13.39 -23.37 -17.08
C ARG A 28 -12.34 -23.23 -18.16
N TYR A 29 -12.67 -22.58 -19.27
CA TYR A 29 -11.76 -22.47 -20.40
C TYR A 29 -11.30 -21.03 -20.60
N LEU A 30 -10.09 -20.90 -21.11
CA LEU A 30 -9.50 -19.65 -21.51
C LEU A 30 -8.89 -19.81 -22.90
N ILE A 31 -9.15 -18.88 -23.80
CA ILE A 31 -8.52 -18.78 -25.11
C ILE A 31 -7.70 -17.50 -25.11
N SER A 32 -6.38 -17.60 -25.18
CA SER A 32 -5.48 -16.44 -25.32
C SER A 32 -4.76 -16.53 -26.64
N ASP A 33 -4.93 -15.52 -27.49
CA ASP A 33 -4.18 -15.38 -28.74
C ASP A 33 -4.29 -16.61 -29.66
N GLY A 34 -5.48 -17.24 -29.64
CA GLY A 34 -5.81 -18.43 -30.44
C GLY A 34 -5.54 -19.76 -29.75
N GLU A 35 -4.85 -19.79 -28.60
CA GLU A 35 -4.57 -21.02 -27.86
C GLU A 35 -5.56 -21.26 -26.73
N ARG A 36 -6.03 -22.49 -26.60
CA ARG A 36 -7.01 -22.90 -25.58
C ARG A 36 -6.33 -23.55 -24.38
N TYR A 37 -6.76 -23.15 -23.19
CA TYR A 37 -6.33 -23.65 -21.90
C TYR A 37 -7.54 -24.08 -21.05
N ASP A 38 -7.37 -25.12 -20.23
CA ASP A 38 -8.33 -25.58 -19.22
C ASP A 38 -7.87 -25.13 -17.82
N LEU A 39 -8.62 -24.22 -17.21
CA LEU A 39 -8.35 -23.68 -15.88
C LEU A 39 -8.67 -24.68 -14.75
N GLU A 40 -9.22 -25.85 -15.05
CA GLU A 40 -9.32 -26.97 -14.11
C GLU A 40 -8.17 -28.00 -14.28
N ASN A 41 -7.17 -27.69 -15.10
CA ASN A 41 -5.96 -28.49 -15.27
C ASN A 41 -4.69 -27.70 -14.90
N VAL A 42 -3.91 -28.20 -13.95
CA VAL A 42 -2.70 -27.53 -13.44
C VAL A 42 -1.67 -27.29 -14.54
N ASP A 43 -1.36 -28.32 -15.35
CA ASP A 43 -0.36 -28.21 -16.42
C ASP A 43 -0.80 -27.21 -17.48
N SER A 44 -2.09 -27.18 -17.79
CA SER A 44 -2.68 -26.22 -18.71
C SER A 44 -2.64 -24.79 -18.18
N ILE A 45 -2.82 -24.56 -16.87
CA ILE A 45 -2.62 -23.22 -16.28
C ILE A 45 -1.16 -22.81 -16.36
N CYS A 46 -0.25 -23.73 -16.02
CA CYS A 46 1.19 -23.49 -16.03
C CYS A 46 1.72 -23.22 -17.44
N SER A 47 1.09 -23.78 -18.48
CA SER A 47 1.48 -23.61 -19.88
C SER A 47 0.90 -22.36 -20.55
N ILE A 48 0.01 -21.60 -19.89
CA ILE A 48 -0.51 -20.33 -20.43
C ILE A 48 0.66 -19.44 -20.84
N LYS A 49 0.71 -19.08 -22.12
CA LYS A 49 1.76 -18.21 -22.66
C LYS A 49 1.58 -16.79 -22.14
N VAL A 50 2.72 -16.13 -21.92
CA VAL A 50 2.72 -14.70 -21.63
C VAL A 50 2.41 -13.96 -22.94
N PRO A 51 1.30 -13.23 -23.03
CA PRO A 51 0.97 -12.48 -24.23
C PRO A 51 1.88 -11.25 -24.38
N ASP A 52 1.96 -10.70 -25.59
CA ASP A 52 2.51 -9.36 -25.78
C ASP A 52 1.48 -8.35 -25.29
N PHE A 53 1.59 -7.95 -24.02
CA PHE A 53 0.63 -7.05 -23.41
C PHE A 53 0.64 -5.70 -24.11
N GLU A 54 -0.55 -5.24 -24.51
CA GLU A 54 -0.77 -3.91 -25.05
C GLU A 54 -1.39 -2.97 -24.02
N ALA A 55 -1.29 -1.67 -24.26
CA ALA A 55 -1.97 -0.68 -23.46
C ALA A 55 -3.49 -0.87 -23.59
N THR A 56 -4.14 -1.33 -22.52
CA THR A 56 -5.60 -1.44 -22.48
C THR A 56 -6.21 -0.05 -22.31
N ASP A 57 -7.18 0.30 -23.15
CA ASP A 57 -8.03 1.45 -22.87
C ASP A 57 -8.87 1.17 -21.62
N ILE A 58 -8.66 1.96 -20.57
CA ILE A 58 -9.38 1.82 -19.30
C ILE A 58 -10.88 2.11 -19.43
N PHE A 59 -11.29 2.75 -20.53
CA PHE A 59 -12.69 3.02 -20.88
C PHE A 59 -13.33 1.93 -21.75
N ASP A 60 -12.55 0.96 -22.23
CA ASP A 60 -13.09 -0.21 -22.93
C ASP A 60 -13.72 -1.20 -21.94
N SER A 61 -14.81 -1.83 -22.37
CA SER A 61 -15.71 -2.79 -21.69
C SER A 61 -15.27 -3.34 -20.34
N TYR A 62 -14.14 -4.06 -20.27
CA TYR A 62 -13.67 -4.73 -19.05
C TYR A 62 -12.53 -3.98 -18.30
N GLY A 63 -11.95 -2.94 -18.93
CA GLY A 63 -10.89 -2.08 -18.41
C GLY A 63 -9.76 -2.85 -17.72
N ALA A 64 -9.24 -2.27 -16.63
CA ALA A 64 -8.19 -2.90 -15.82
C ALA A 64 -8.55 -4.28 -15.25
N THR A 65 -9.84 -4.59 -15.13
CA THR A 65 -10.31 -5.88 -14.60
C THR A 65 -10.38 -6.97 -15.67
N GLY A 66 -10.25 -6.62 -16.95
CA GLY A 66 -10.18 -7.52 -18.08
C GLY A 66 -8.77 -7.98 -18.44
N SER A 67 -7.74 -7.53 -17.72
CA SER A 67 -6.36 -7.97 -17.99
C SER A 67 -6.15 -9.43 -17.57
N LEU A 68 -5.41 -10.19 -18.39
CA LEU A 68 -5.18 -11.62 -18.19
C LEU A 68 -4.58 -11.93 -16.83
N ASP A 69 -3.57 -11.18 -16.38
CA ASP A 69 -2.98 -11.38 -15.05
C ASP A 69 -4.02 -11.20 -13.91
N TYR A 70 -4.88 -10.18 -14.02
CA TYR A 70 -5.95 -9.93 -13.06
C TYR A 70 -6.96 -11.08 -13.05
N VAL A 71 -7.38 -11.53 -14.23
CA VAL A 71 -8.37 -12.62 -14.35
C VAL A 71 -7.82 -13.93 -13.80
N ILE A 72 -6.58 -14.30 -14.11
CA ILE A 72 -5.95 -15.50 -13.55
C ILE A 72 -5.82 -15.37 -12.02
N ARG A 73 -5.44 -14.20 -11.51
CA ARG A 73 -5.39 -13.92 -10.06
C ARG A 73 -6.75 -14.07 -9.39
N MET A 74 -7.82 -13.76 -10.09
CA MET A 74 -9.17 -13.93 -9.57
C MET A 74 -9.67 -15.37 -9.64
N ASN A 75 -9.28 -16.15 -10.65
CA ASN A 75 -9.50 -17.60 -10.65
C ASN A 75 -8.80 -18.29 -9.47
N ALA A 76 -7.62 -17.82 -9.05
CA ALA A 76 -7.03 -18.28 -7.79
C ALA A 76 -7.96 -18.06 -6.59
N SER A 77 -8.70 -16.95 -6.54
CA SER A 77 -9.69 -16.67 -5.48
C SER A 77 -10.85 -17.64 -5.51
N PHE A 78 -11.34 -17.96 -6.71
CA PHE A 78 -12.41 -18.93 -6.92
C PHE A 78 -12.00 -20.33 -6.43
N PHE A 79 -10.83 -20.82 -6.84
CA PHE A 79 -10.33 -22.12 -6.40
C PHE A 79 -9.98 -22.18 -4.92
N TYR A 80 -9.52 -21.07 -4.33
CA TYR A 80 -9.35 -20.96 -2.88
C TYR A 80 -10.65 -21.18 -2.12
N ILE A 81 -11.75 -20.55 -2.55
CA ILE A 81 -13.08 -20.71 -1.93
C ILE A 81 -13.57 -22.17 -2.05
N GLN A 82 -13.25 -22.84 -3.16
CA GLN A 82 -13.59 -24.24 -3.37
C GLN A 82 -12.65 -25.23 -2.67
N GLY A 83 -11.58 -24.78 -2.01
CA GLY A 83 -10.58 -25.65 -1.39
C GLY A 83 -9.69 -26.41 -2.39
N LYS A 84 -9.70 -26.04 -3.68
CA LYS A 84 -8.87 -26.62 -4.75
C LYS A 84 -7.46 -26.01 -4.71
N LYS A 85 -6.61 -26.50 -3.79
CA LYS A 85 -5.34 -25.85 -3.42
C LYS A 85 -4.33 -25.82 -4.58
N GLU A 86 -4.22 -26.89 -5.34
CA GLU A 86 -3.26 -27.05 -6.44
C GLU A 86 -3.60 -26.11 -7.60
N LEU A 87 -4.88 -26.04 -7.98
CA LEU A 87 -5.36 -25.10 -8.99
C LEU A 87 -5.20 -23.64 -8.53
N CYS A 88 -5.50 -23.36 -7.25
CA CYS A 88 -5.24 -22.05 -6.66
C CYS A 88 -3.75 -21.66 -6.76
N SER A 89 -2.86 -22.56 -6.36
CA SER A 89 -1.40 -22.39 -6.42
C SER A 89 -0.93 -22.12 -7.86
N ALA A 90 -1.37 -22.93 -8.83
CA ALA A 90 -1.03 -22.76 -10.24
C ALA A 90 -1.46 -21.37 -10.76
N CYS A 91 -2.68 -20.94 -10.46
CA CYS A 91 -3.15 -19.60 -10.82
C CYS A 91 -2.36 -18.47 -10.11
N LEU A 92 -1.94 -18.65 -8.86
CA LEU A 92 -1.11 -17.65 -8.18
C LEU A 92 0.26 -17.50 -8.85
N TRP A 93 0.91 -18.60 -9.18
CA TRP A 93 2.20 -18.59 -9.89
C TRP A 93 2.08 -17.97 -11.27
N LYS A 94 1.11 -18.42 -12.07
CA LYS A 94 0.90 -17.90 -13.42
C LYS A 94 0.49 -16.42 -13.41
N SER A 95 -0.41 -16.00 -12.52
CA SER A 95 -0.75 -14.57 -12.43
C SER A 95 0.45 -13.73 -12.02
N THR A 96 1.31 -14.21 -11.11
CA THR A 96 2.55 -13.52 -10.73
C THR A 96 3.51 -13.37 -11.90
N GLU A 97 3.68 -14.41 -12.73
CA GLU A 97 4.49 -14.35 -13.96
C GLU A 97 3.95 -13.29 -14.92
N LEU A 98 2.64 -13.31 -15.19
CA LEU A 98 1.98 -12.36 -16.08
C LEU A 98 2.08 -10.92 -15.55
N MET A 99 1.93 -10.71 -14.23
CA MET A 99 2.10 -9.39 -13.58
C MET A 99 3.51 -8.82 -13.76
N PHE A 100 4.56 -9.65 -13.82
CA PHE A 100 5.92 -9.16 -14.11
C PHE A 100 6.13 -8.82 -15.58
N ALA A 101 5.43 -9.51 -16.48
CA ALA A 101 5.51 -9.26 -17.91
C ALA A 101 4.68 -8.05 -18.36
N ASN A 102 3.58 -7.77 -17.67
CA ASN A 102 2.68 -6.67 -18.01
C ASN A 102 3.25 -5.32 -17.56
N LYS A 103 3.90 -4.61 -18.50
CA LYS A 103 4.52 -3.30 -18.27
C LYS A 103 3.52 -2.14 -18.19
N TRP A 104 2.26 -2.36 -18.56
CA TRP A 104 1.22 -1.34 -18.62
C TRP A 104 0.48 -1.17 -17.28
N TYR A 105 0.64 -2.12 -16.36
CA TYR A 105 0.05 -2.05 -15.02
C TYR A 105 1.13 -1.98 -13.94
N ALA A 106 1.03 -0.96 -13.09
CA ALA A 106 1.90 -0.80 -11.92
C ALA A 106 1.36 -1.60 -10.73
N TRP A 107 1.75 -2.87 -10.64
CA TRP A 107 1.45 -3.74 -9.50
C TRP A 107 2.26 -3.33 -8.26
N ARG A 108 1.61 -3.31 -7.09
CA ARG A 108 2.28 -2.95 -5.82
C ARG A 108 2.88 -4.19 -5.18
N LYS A 109 3.84 -4.00 -4.27
CA LYS A 109 4.47 -5.13 -3.55
C LYS A 109 3.46 -6.08 -2.90
N ARG A 110 2.40 -5.53 -2.30
CA ARG A 110 1.31 -6.30 -1.68
C ARG A 110 0.62 -7.27 -2.64
N ASP A 111 0.56 -6.95 -3.93
CA ASP A 111 -0.10 -7.78 -4.94
C ASP A 111 0.75 -9.02 -5.24
N TYR A 112 2.07 -8.88 -5.33
CA TYR A 112 3.01 -10.00 -5.47
C TYR A 112 3.11 -10.85 -4.19
N VAL A 113 3.12 -10.21 -3.02
CA VAL A 113 3.14 -10.87 -1.70
C VAL A 113 1.93 -11.79 -1.47
N ARG A 114 0.85 -11.58 -2.22
CA ARG A 114 -0.29 -12.51 -2.26
C ARG A 114 0.15 -13.94 -2.55
N LEU A 115 1.13 -14.14 -3.43
CA LEU A 115 1.70 -15.46 -3.73
C LEU A 115 2.20 -16.14 -2.44
N ILE A 116 2.92 -15.45 -1.57
CA ILE A 116 3.43 -16.03 -0.31
C ILE A 116 2.28 -16.29 0.67
N THR A 117 1.49 -15.25 0.95
CA THR A 117 0.47 -15.29 2.01
C THR A 117 -0.63 -16.30 1.74
N TRP A 118 -0.99 -16.52 0.47
CA TRP A 118 -2.03 -17.49 0.12
C TRP A 118 -1.54 -18.93 0.18
N HIS A 119 -0.28 -19.20 -0.19
CA HIS A 119 0.30 -20.53 0.03
C HIS A 119 0.33 -20.90 1.52
N TYR A 120 0.66 -19.96 2.42
CA TYR A 120 0.54 -20.20 3.86
C TYR A 120 -0.92 -20.48 4.30
N LYS A 121 -1.90 -19.70 3.81
CA LYS A 121 -3.33 -19.95 4.11
C LYS A 121 -3.82 -21.32 3.61
N LEU A 122 -3.26 -21.82 2.52
CA LEU A 122 -3.57 -23.13 1.96
C LEU A 122 -2.85 -24.27 2.71
N GLY A 123 -1.94 -23.97 3.63
CA GLY A 123 -1.08 -24.97 4.29
C GLY A 123 0.04 -25.51 3.39
N MET A 124 0.41 -24.77 2.34
CA MET A 124 1.46 -25.13 1.38
C MET A 124 2.77 -24.42 1.72
N GLU A 125 3.36 -24.74 2.87
CA GLU A 125 4.52 -24.02 3.41
C GLU A 125 5.75 -24.05 2.49
N GLN A 126 6.02 -25.19 1.85
CA GLN A 126 7.15 -25.32 0.92
C GLN A 126 6.99 -24.40 -0.30
N GLU A 127 5.78 -24.31 -0.86
CA GLU A 127 5.49 -23.39 -1.97
C GLU A 127 5.55 -21.93 -1.51
N ALA A 128 5.15 -21.61 -0.28
CA ALA A 128 5.31 -20.26 0.28
C ALA A 128 6.79 -19.86 0.40
N LEU A 129 7.67 -20.76 0.83
CA LEU A 129 9.12 -20.53 0.90
C LEU A 129 9.74 -20.39 -0.49
N LYS A 130 9.29 -21.20 -1.46
CA LYS A 130 9.70 -21.08 -2.86
C LYS A 130 9.28 -19.73 -3.45
N ALA A 131 8.05 -19.30 -3.21
CA ALA A 131 7.55 -17.98 -3.60
C ALA A 131 8.36 -16.83 -2.98
N GLN A 132 8.69 -16.94 -1.69
CA GLN A 132 9.54 -15.97 -1.01
C GLN A 132 10.91 -15.83 -1.68
N ASN A 133 11.56 -16.96 -1.97
CA ASN A 133 12.86 -16.97 -2.65
C ASN A 133 12.77 -16.43 -4.09
N TYR A 134 11.69 -16.76 -4.80
CA TYR A 134 11.43 -16.23 -6.14
C TYR A 134 11.30 -14.70 -6.13
N LEU A 135 10.47 -14.14 -5.24
CA LEU A 135 10.30 -12.69 -5.14
C LEU A 135 11.60 -11.99 -4.70
N ARG A 136 12.39 -12.59 -3.80
CA ARG A 136 13.73 -12.05 -3.45
C ARG A 136 14.65 -11.96 -4.67
N LYS A 137 14.67 -12.99 -5.53
CA LYS A 137 15.43 -12.96 -6.79
C LYS A 137 14.92 -11.90 -7.77
N LYS A 138 13.66 -11.49 -7.66
CA LYS A 138 13.06 -10.37 -8.41
C LYS A 138 13.31 -9.00 -7.77
N GLY A 139 14.12 -8.92 -6.71
CA GLY A 139 14.52 -7.67 -6.05
C GLY A 139 13.66 -7.29 -4.84
N PHE A 140 12.68 -8.11 -4.45
CA PHE A 140 11.86 -7.82 -3.27
C PHE A 140 12.66 -7.99 -1.97
N ILE A 141 12.57 -6.99 -1.10
CA ILE A 141 13.15 -7.02 0.24
C ILE A 141 12.02 -7.24 1.24
N PHE A 142 12.21 -8.13 2.21
CA PHE A 142 11.22 -8.42 3.25
C PHE A 142 11.84 -8.21 4.62
N THR A 143 11.13 -7.51 5.49
CA THR A 143 11.50 -7.43 6.91
C THR A 143 11.18 -8.75 7.62
N GLU A 144 11.83 -9.03 8.75
CA GLU A 144 11.47 -10.20 9.57
C GLU A 144 10.02 -10.14 10.03
N ILE A 145 9.51 -8.94 10.31
CA ILE A 145 8.13 -8.70 10.71
C ILE A 145 7.16 -9.10 9.60
N GLU A 146 7.44 -8.71 8.36
CA GLU A 146 6.63 -9.13 7.20
C GLU A 146 6.57 -10.65 7.11
N LEU A 147 7.72 -11.32 7.19
CA LEU A 147 7.78 -12.77 7.06
C LEU A 147 7.05 -13.50 8.19
N ASN A 148 7.17 -13.02 9.42
CA ASN A 148 6.45 -13.56 10.57
C ASN A 148 4.94 -13.32 10.44
N GLN A 149 4.53 -12.14 9.96
CA GLN A 149 3.12 -11.87 9.66
C GLN A 149 2.59 -12.81 8.58
N TYR A 150 3.34 -13.07 7.51
CA TYR A 150 2.92 -13.97 6.43
C TYR A 150 2.72 -15.41 6.90
N ARG A 151 3.59 -15.91 7.78
CA ARG A 151 3.51 -17.26 8.37
C ARG A 151 2.31 -17.43 9.30
N THR A 152 1.99 -16.38 10.05
CA THR A 152 0.91 -16.40 11.05
C THR A 152 -0.47 -16.09 10.46
N VAL A 153 -0.57 -15.87 9.14
CA VAL A 153 -1.84 -15.66 8.46
C VAL A 153 -2.67 -16.94 8.49
N THR A 154 -3.51 -17.06 9.53
CA THR A 154 -4.56 -18.08 9.59
C THR A 154 -5.72 -17.69 8.67
N SER A 155 -6.39 -18.69 8.11
CA SER A 155 -7.64 -18.53 7.37
C SER A 155 -8.77 -18.10 8.31
N LYS A 156 -8.71 -16.90 8.89
CA LYS A 156 -9.91 -16.25 9.40
C LYS A 156 -10.72 -15.83 8.18
N ILE A 157 -11.56 -16.74 7.69
CA ILE A 157 -12.75 -16.33 6.95
C ILE A 157 -13.44 -15.35 7.90
N LYS A 158 -13.35 -14.05 7.60
CA LYS A 158 -14.11 -13.06 8.38
C LYS A 158 -15.56 -13.52 8.25
N ALA A 159 -16.17 -13.89 9.38
CA ALA A 159 -17.61 -14.03 9.45
C ALA A 159 -18.21 -12.77 8.78
N PRO A 160 -19.26 -12.92 7.95
CA PRO A 160 -19.91 -11.76 7.35
C PRO A 160 -20.15 -10.75 8.47
N LYS A 161 -19.59 -9.55 8.33
CA LYS A 161 -19.83 -8.48 9.28
C LYS A 161 -21.36 -8.40 9.39
N LYS A 162 -21.91 -8.60 10.59
CA LYS A 162 -23.29 -8.21 10.87
C LYS A 162 -23.48 -6.82 10.26
N PRO A 163 -24.58 -6.55 9.54
CA PRO A 163 -24.80 -5.24 8.96
C PRO A 163 -24.62 -4.23 10.08
N ALA A 164 -23.52 -3.47 10.01
CA ALA A 164 -23.32 -2.36 10.91
C ALA A 164 -24.55 -1.48 10.70
N GLN A 165 -25.17 -1.07 11.80
CA GLN A 165 -26.19 -0.02 11.78
C GLN A 165 -25.64 1.07 10.84
N LYS A 166 -26.35 1.34 9.74
CA LYS A 166 -25.89 2.28 8.71
C LYS A 166 -25.75 3.63 9.39
N ASP A 167 -24.54 3.94 9.79
CA ASP A 167 -24.13 5.29 10.12
C ASP A 167 -24.51 6.15 8.91
N THR A 168 -25.36 7.15 9.12
CA THR A 168 -25.93 7.95 8.03
C THR A 168 -24.88 8.79 7.31
N LEU A 169 -23.72 9.01 7.96
CA LEU A 169 -22.60 9.78 7.45
C LEU A 169 -21.49 8.86 6.93
N SER A 170 -21.05 9.14 5.70
CA SER A 170 -19.87 8.53 5.09
C SER A 170 -18.59 8.88 5.85
N TYR A 171 -17.55 8.07 5.66
CA TYR A 171 -16.21 8.36 6.17
C TYR A 171 -15.74 9.77 5.78
N HIS A 172 -16.03 10.19 4.54
CA HIS A 172 -15.59 11.49 4.05
C HIS A 172 -16.31 12.66 4.73
N GLU A 173 -17.59 12.52 5.02
CA GLU A 173 -18.34 13.54 5.74
C GLU A 173 -17.86 13.67 7.18
N LYS A 174 -17.50 12.54 7.81
CA LYS A 174 -16.93 12.52 9.16
C LYS A 174 -15.58 13.22 9.21
N GLU A 175 -14.64 12.89 8.33
CA GLU A 175 -13.33 13.56 8.31
C GLU A 175 -13.45 15.05 7.98
N LEU A 176 -14.32 15.42 7.02
CA LEU A 176 -14.56 16.83 6.69
C LEU A 176 -15.12 17.59 7.90
N SER A 177 -16.04 16.99 8.65
CA SER A 177 -16.58 17.58 9.88
C SER A 177 -15.50 17.78 10.94
N ILE A 178 -14.61 16.79 11.13
CA ILE A 178 -13.47 16.93 12.04
C ILE A 178 -12.60 18.11 11.60
N VAL A 179 -12.13 18.14 10.35
CA VAL A 179 -11.22 19.18 9.85
C VAL A 179 -11.81 20.58 10.00
N LYS A 180 -13.11 20.76 9.72
CA LYS A 180 -13.81 22.04 9.88
C LYS A 180 -13.84 22.51 11.35
N ASN A 181 -13.93 21.59 12.29
CA ASN A 181 -14.15 21.89 13.71
C ASN A 181 -12.88 21.87 14.57
N ILE A 182 -11.71 21.59 14.00
CA ILE A 182 -10.43 21.70 14.73
C ILE A 182 -10.09 23.17 14.96
N THR A 183 -9.72 23.48 16.20
CA THR A 183 -9.26 24.80 16.64
C THR A 183 -7.79 24.76 17.07
N THR A 184 -7.15 25.93 17.12
CA THR A 184 -5.81 26.06 17.72
C THR A 184 -5.81 25.68 19.20
N GLU A 185 -6.92 25.90 19.90
CA GLU A 185 -7.04 25.55 21.33
C GLU A 185 -7.10 24.04 21.56
N ASP A 186 -7.78 23.30 20.66
CA ASP A 186 -7.72 21.83 20.68
C ASP A 186 -6.26 21.36 20.64
N MET A 187 -5.41 21.99 19.82
CA MET A 187 -4.00 21.65 19.71
C MET A 187 -3.19 22.08 20.94
N ARG A 188 -3.44 23.27 21.52
CA ARG A 188 -2.78 23.74 22.75
C ARG A 188 -3.07 22.88 23.97
N SER A 189 -4.26 22.27 24.01
CA SER A 189 -4.65 21.38 25.11
C SER A 189 -3.83 20.08 25.17
N LEU A 190 -3.14 19.72 24.08
CA LEU A 190 -2.33 18.52 23.98
C LEU A 190 -1.04 18.67 24.78
N LYS A 191 -0.87 17.83 25.80
CA LYS A 191 0.33 17.81 26.63
C LYS A 191 1.41 16.94 26.00
N ASN A 192 2.67 17.24 26.31
CA ASN A 192 3.86 16.46 25.94
C ASN A 192 4.17 16.40 24.44
N MET A 193 3.52 17.21 23.60
CA MET A 193 3.84 17.25 22.16
C MET A 193 5.21 17.90 21.95
N PRO A 194 6.01 17.43 20.98
CA PRO A 194 7.35 17.96 20.76
C PRO A 194 7.35 19.38 20.19
N PHE A 195 6.28 19.78 19.49
CA PHE A 195 6.15 21.07 18.83
C PHE A 195 5.39 22.09 19.67
N LEU A 196 5.81 23.34 19.57
CA LEU A 196 5.09 24.48 20.14
C LEU A 196 3.87 24.81 19.30
N VAL A 197 2.77 25.19 19.93
CA VAL A 197 1.55 25.63 19.24
C VAL A 197 1.58 27.15 19.06
N ASN A 198 2.56 27.63 18.28
CA ASN A 198 2.86 29.06 18.08
C ASN A 198 2.24 29.67 16.82
N THR A 199 1.67 28.86 15.92
CA THR A 199 0.89 29.33 14.77
C THR A 199 -0.56 28.88 14.87
N GLU A 200 -1.46 29.56 14.16
CA GLU A 200 -2.85 29.13 14.07
C GLU A 200 -3.02 27.86 13.24
N VAL A 201 -4.06 27.08 13.56
CA VAL A 201 -4.47 25.94 12.75
C VAL A 201 -5.17 26.42 11.49
N LYS A 202 -4.49 26.23 10.35
CA LYS A 202 -5.00 26.45 9.00
C LYS A 202 -5.76 25.22 8.51
N LYS A 203 -6.66 25.43 7.56
CA LYS A 203 -7.50 24.39 6.95
C LYS A 203 -7.39 24.52 5.44
N ASP A 204 -7.06 23.42 4.78
CA ASP A 204 -7.10 23.30 3.32
C ASP A 204 -8.19 22.28 2.98
N ILE A 205 -9.28 22.75 2.38
CA ILE A 205 -10.46 21.96 2.04
C ILE A 205 -10.69 22.10 0.55
N GLN A 206 -10.40 21.03 -0.18
CA GLN A 206 -10.55 20.93 -1.63
C GLN A 206 -11.58 19.85 -1.96
N LYS A 207 -12.05 19.84 -3.21
CA LYS A 207 -13.05 18.87 -3.71
C LYS A 207 -12.66 17.41 -3.43
N ASN A 208 -11.36 17.11 -3.44
CA ASN A 208 -10.82 15.74 -3.34
C ASN A 208 -9.98 15.49 -2.07
N GLY A 209 -9.99 16.40 -1.09
CA GLY A 209 -9.22 16.21 0.13
C GLY A 209 -9.36 17.37 1.10
N TYR A 210 -9.17 17.08 2.38
CA TYR A 210 -9.21 18.08 3.45
C TYR A 210 -8.13 17.78 4.48
N LEU A 211 -7.48 18.82 4.98
CA LEU A 211 -6.48 18.70 6.04
C LEU A 211 -6.46 19.95 6.92
N ALA A 212 -6.25 19.75 8.22
CA ALA A 212 -5.91 20.81 9.17
C ALA A 212 -4.41 20.76 9.44
N TYR A 213 -3.75 21.91 9.46
CA TYR A 213 -2.30 21.99 9.63
C TYR A 213 -1.85 23.27 10.31
N MET A 214 -0.60 23.25 10.77
CA MET A 214 0.13 24.39 11.30
C MET A 214 1.45 24.54 10.55
N ASP A 215 1.84 25.79 10.30
CA ASP A 215 3.14 26.10 9.73
C ASP A 215 4.23 25.90 10.77
N ILE A 216 5.43 25.58 10.28
CA ILE A 216 6.59 25.43 11.13
C ILE A 216 7.46 26.67 10.98
N LEU A 217 7.43 27.52 12.01
CA LEU A 217 8.19 28.76 12.08
C LEU A 217 9.12 28.75 13.30
N GLU A 218 10.19 29.55 13.22
CA GLU A 218 11.07 29.86 14.35
C GLU A 218 11.61 28.58 15.04
N GLU A 219 11.40 28.45 16.35
CA GLU A 219 11.87 27.35 17.20
C GLU A 219 11.38 25.98 16.72
N ASN A 220 10.18 25.92 16.13
CA ASN A 220 9.65 24.66 15.57
C ASN A 220 10.48 24.13 14.40
N ILE A 221 11.25 24.98 13.69
CA ILE A 221 12.16 24.53 12.63
C ILE A 221 13.28 23.66 13.26
N ALA A 222 13.87 24.12 14.36
CA ALA A 222 14.91 23.39 15.07
C ALA A 222 14.37 22.08 15.67
N ILE A 223 13.15 22.11 16.23
CA ILE A 223 12.46 20.92 16.73
C ILE A 223 12.23 19.91 15.60
N ALA A 224 11.68 20.34 14.45
CA ALA A 224 11.43 19.46 13.32
C ALA A 224 12.71 18.75 12.83
N LYS A 225 13.81 19.50 12.72
CA LYS A 225 15.11 18.94 12.35
C LYS A 225 15.61 17.94 13.39
N SER A 226 15.49 18.26 14.68
CA SER A 226 15.87 17.35 15.77
C SER A 226 15.08 16.04 15.76
N GLU A 227 13.76 16.11 15.56
CA GLU A 227 12.90 14.94 15.42
C GLU A 227 13.27 14.06 14.22
N ILE A 228 13.65 14.69 13.10
CA ILE A 228 14.13 13.99 11.92
C ILE A 228 15.50 13.35 12.16
N GLU A 229 16.41 13.99 12.90
CA GLU A 229 17.71 13.38 13.23
C GLU A 229 17.57 12.15 14.13
N LYS A 230 16.60 12.15 15.05
CA LYS A 230 16.23 10.94 15.81
C LYS A 230 15.79 9.82 14.87
N MET A 231 14.96 10.14 13.87
CA MET A 231 14.52 9.17 12.86
C MET A 231 15.69 8.69 11.97
N ASN A 232 16.57 9.58 11.52
CA ASN A 232 17.77 9.23 10.75
C ASN A 232 18.69 8.27 11.50
N SER A 233 18.81 8.43 12.82
CA SER A 233 19.58 7.50 13.66
C SER A 233 19.00 6.09 13.63
N ILE A 234 17.66 5.96 13.67
CA ILE A 234 16.96 4.68 13.55
C ILE A 234 17.15 4.09 12.15
N ILE A 235 16.92 4.89 11.10
CA ILE A 235 17.12 4.46 9.70
C ILE A 235 18.53 3.91 9.49
N LYS A 236 19.56 4.64 9.94
CA LYS A 236 20.96 4.23 9.83
C LYS A 236 21.25 2.89 10.50
N LEU A 237 20.62 2.60 11.64
CA LEU A 237 20.76 1.32 12.32
C LEU A 237 20.08 0.19 11.55
N ASP A 238 18.87 0.42 11.03
CA ASP A 238 18.12 -0.60 10.31
C ASP A 238 18.72 -0.89 8.91
N LEU A 239 19.27 0.10 8.20
CA LEU A 239 19.91 -0.11 6.90
C LEU A 239 21.06 -1.12 6.95
N LYS A 240 21.77 -1.23 8.09
CA LYS A 240 22.83 -2.23 8.30
C LYS A 240 22.32 -3.68 8.15
N LYS A 241 21.03 -3.91 8.44
CA LYS A 241 20.38 -5.22 8.29
C LYS A 241 20.02 -5.55 6.84
N TYR A 242 19.89 -4.52 5.99
CA TYR A 242 19.43 -4.64 4.61
C TYR A 242 20.49 -4.11 3.64
N ARG A 243 21.57 -4.88 3.44
CA ARG A 243 22.73 -4.48 2.60
C ARG A 243 22.40 -4.18 1.14
N ASN A 244 21.26 -4.67 0.64
CA ASN A 244 20.80 -4.41 -0.72
C ASN A 244 20.15 -3.03 -0.89
N LEU A 245 19.85 -2.33 0.21
CA LEU A 245 19.43 -0.94 0.18
C LEU A 245 20.64 -0.02 0.17
N SER A 246 20.47 1.16 -0.41
CA SER A 246 21.49 2.20 -0.34
C SER A 246 21.74 2.58 1.12
N GLN A 247 23.02 2.56 1.52
CA GLN A 247 23.42 2.78 2.92
C GLN A 247 23.53 4.27 3.28
N ASP A 248 23.34 5.16 2.31
CA ASP A 248 23.35 6.62 2.45
C ASP A 248 21.94 7.21 2.63
N LEU A 249 20.90 6.38 2.64
CA LEU A 249 19.52 6.84 2.81
C LEU A 249 19.37 7.55 4.17
N LYS A 250 19.14 8.87 4.09
CA LYS A 250 18.85 9.75 5.21
C LYS A 250 17.92 10.86 4.75
N ILE A 251 17.07 11.34 5.64
CA ILE A 251 16.26 12.54 5.40
C ILE A 251 17.20 13.75 5.51
N PRO A 252 17.38 14.54 4.43
CA PRO A 252 18.31 15.68 4.43
C PRO A 252 17.70 16.87 5.17
N THR A 253 18.10 17.07 6.43
CA THR A 253 17.53 18.10 7.31
C THR A 253 17.83 19.54 6.88
N ASP A 254 18.89 19.74 6.10
CA ASP A 254 19.28 20.99 5.46
C ASP A 254 18.45 21.35 4.22
N GLN A 255 17.81 20.37 3.59
CA GLN A 255 17.01 20.54 2.36
C GLN A 255 15.51 20.54 2.60
N LEU A 256 15.08 20.51 3.86
CA LEU A 256 13.66 20.58 4.20
C LEU A 256 13.10 21.95 3.83
N VAL A 257 11.97 21.94 3.12
CA VAL A 257 11.25 23.15 2.72
C VAL A 257 10.16 23.41 3.75
N PHE A 258 10.13 24.60 4.34
CA PHE A 258 9.16 24.98 5.40
C PHE A 258 8.09 25.98 4.92
N SER A 259 8.20 26.45 3.68
CA SER A 259 7.19 27.27 3.02
C SER A 259 7.28 27.08 1.50
N SER A 260 6.14 27.06 0.82
CA SER A 260 6.07 27.05 -0.64
C SER A 260 4.69 27.53 -1.07
N GLU A 261 4.65 28.32 -2.15
CA GLU A 261 3.41 28.77 -2.77
C GLU A 261 2.90 27.78 -3.84
N THR A 262 3.76 26.88 -4.31
CA THR A 262 3.50 26.07 -5.51
C THR A 262 3.25 24.59 -5.22
N TYR A 263 3.71 24.07 -4.07
CA TYR A 263 3.59 22.66 -3.72
C TYR A 263 3.56 22.43 -2.20
N GLY A 264 3.31 21.19 -1.76
CA GLY A 264 3.29 20.84 -0.34
C GLY A 264 4.68 20.93 0.32
N TYR A 265 4.76 21.50 1.52
CA TYR A 265 6.01 21.69 2.27
C TYR A 265 5.92 21.09 3.68
N THR A 266 7.03 21.09 4.41
CA THR A 266 7.16 20.57 5.77
C THR A 266 6.26 21.34 6.74
N ARG A 267 5.32 20.63 7.38
CA ARG A 267 4.27 21.22 8.23
C ARG A 267 3.76 20.22 9.24
N ILE A 268 3.11 20.73 10.27
CA ILE A 268 2.43 19.91 11.27
C ILE A 268 1.02 19.63 10.78
N ILE A 269 0.61 18.37 10.73
CA ILE A 269 -0.77 17.97 10.48
C ILE A 269 -1.48 17.78 11.81
N CYS A 270 -2.65 18.39 11.93
CA CYS A 270 -3.43 18.49 13.16
C CYS A 270 -4.61 17.51 13.11
N THR A 271 -4.63 16.54 14.02
CA THR A 271 -5.74 15.57 14.14
C THR A 271 -6.04 15.28 15.61
N PRO A 272 -6.38 16.30 16.43
CA PRO A 272 -6.41 16.17 17.89
C PRO A 272 -7.49 15.19 18.37
N LYS A 273 -8.62 15.10 17.67
CA LYS A 273 -9.78 14.30 18.09
C LYS A 273 -10.38 13.50 16.96
N THR A 274 -11.05 12.40 17.31
CA THR A 274 -11.85 11.57 16.39
C THR A 274 -13.21 12.23 16.15
N TYR A 275 -13.99 11.66 15.21
CA TYR A 275 -15.36 12.12 14.97
C TYR A 275 -16.25 12.02 16.23
N ALA A 276 -15.99 11.03 17.09
CA ALA A 276 -16.70 10.84 18.35
C ALA A 276 -16.29 11.85 19.44
N GLY A 277 -15.31 12.71 19.17
CA GLY A 277 -14.76 13.68 20.14
C GLY A 277 -13.67 13.12 21.05
N GLU A 278 -13.34 11.83 20.94
CA GLU A 278 -12.26 11.21 21.70
C GLU A 278 -10.89 11.72 21.24
N LEU A 279 -9.92 11.75 22.14
CA LEU A 279 -8.54 12.11 21.80
C LEU A 279 -7.98 11.11 20.76
N SER A 280 -7.42 11.64 19.68
CA SER A 280 -6.83 10.82 18.62
C SER A 280 -5.66 10.00 19.13
N GLU A 281 -5.47 8.80 18.58
CA GLU A 281 -4.26 8.00 18.80
C GLU A 281 -3.01 8.75 18.32
N TYR A 282 -3.16 9.53 17.25
CA TYR A 282 -2.10 10.34 16.65
C TYR A 282 -2.57 11.80 16.52
N PRO A 283 -2.48 12.60 17.60
CA PRO A 283 -2.98 13.97 17.58
C PRO A 283 -2.09 14.93 16.77
N PHE A 284 -0.79 14.63 16.71
CA PHE A 284 0.21 15.36 15.93
C PHE A 284 0.82 14.48 14.85
N SER A 285 1.15 15.07 13.71
CA SER A 285 2.07 14.45 12.76
C SER A 285 2.95 15.47 12.07
N LEU A 286 4.24 15.20 11.96
CA LEU A 286 5.15 15.99 11.14
C LEU A 286 5.09 15.43 9.71
N PHE A 287 4.50 16.18 8.79
CA PHE A 287 4.74 15.97 7.37
C PHE A 287 6.04 16.69 7.00
N PHE A 288 7.02 15.98 6.46
CA PHE A 288 8.28 16.56 6.01
C PHE A 288 8.44 16.38 4.51
N ALA A 289 9.07 17.34 3.87
CA ALA A 289 9.32 17.32 2.43
C ALA A 289 10.55 18.17 2.09
N THR A 290 11.35 17.66 1.17
CA THR A 290 12.30 18.45 0.36
C THR A 290 11.54 19.16 -0.76
N ASP A 291 12.26 19.94 -1.56
CA ASP A 291 11.73 20.59 -2.76
C ASP A 291 11.11 19.56 -3.72
N PHE A 292 9.86 19.80 -4.13
CA PHE A 292 9.11 18.98 -5.09
C PHE A 292 9.28 19.44 -6.55
N SER A 293 10.02 20.53 -6.81
CA SER A 293 10.32 20.99 -8.17
C SER A 293 11.10 19.93 -8.97
N ASP A 294 12.00 19.18 -8.32
CA ASP A 294 12.64 17.98 -8.87
C ASP A 294 11.95 16.71 -8.35
N ILE A 295 10.83 16.36 -8.97
CA ILE A 295 10.03 15.17 -8.61
C ILE A 295 10.82 13.85 -8.61
N LYS A 296 11.96 13.78 -9.32
CA LYS A 296 12.79 12.57 -9.41
C LYS A 296 13.71 12.41 -8.21
N ASN A 297 14.01 13.49 -7.49
CA ASN A 297 14.95 13.50 -6.36
C ASN A 297 14.34 14.17 -5.13
N THR A 298 13.31 13.54 -4.57
CA THR A 298 12.62 14.07 -3.39
C THR A 298 12.79 13.18 -2.17
N THR A 299 12.67 13.76 -1.00
CA THR A 299 12.50 13.02 0.24
C THR A 299 11.37 13.63 1.02
N HIS A 300 10.35 12.83 1.27
CA HIS A 300 9.17 13.29 1.98
C HIS A 300 8.55 12.15 2.77
N GLY A 301 7.61 12.48 3.65
CA GLY A 301 7.01 11.48 4.50
C GLY A 301 6.23 12.07 5.65
N LYS A 302 5.87 11.21 6.59
CA LYS A 302 5.08 11.57 7.75
C LYS A 302 5.52 10.80 8.99
N LEU A 303 5.83 11.51 10.06
CA LEU A 303 6.03 10.97 11.40
C LEU A 303 4.76 11.22 12.21
N PHE A 304 4.24 10.18 12.85
CA PHE A 304 3.02 10.24 13.65
C PHE A 304 3.38 10.15 15.12
N TYR A 305 2.92 11.12 15.89
CA TYR A 305 3.18 11.23 17.32
C TYR A 305 2.02 10.67 18.10
N GLY A 306 2.30 9.79 19.05
CA GLY A 306 1.31 9.35 20.02
C GLY A 306 0.97 10.45 21.01
N GLN A 307 -0.03 10.21 21.85
CA GLN A 307 -0.43 11.13 22.94
C GLN A 307 0.69 11.38 23.97
N ASP A 308 1.72 10.54 24.01
CA ASP A 308 2.92 10.68 24.83
C ASP A 308 4.02 11.54 24.17
N GLY A 309 3.75 12.12 23.00
CA GLY A 309 4.70 12.93 22.25
C GLY A 309 5.81 12.16 21.54
N LYS A 310 5.79 10.82 21.60
CA LYS A 310 6.80 9.98 20.94
C LYS A 310 6.34 9.58 19.55
N ILE A 311 7.31 9.38 18.64
CA ILE A 311 7.04 8.83 17.32
C ILE A 311 6.53 7.39 17.47
N LYS A 312 5.32 7.12 16.97
CA LYS A 312 4.68 5.80 17.00
C LYS A 312 4.62 5.14 15.63
N LYS A 313 4.68 5.93 14.56
CA LYS A 313 4.68 5.45 13.19
C LYS A 313 5.45 6.43 12.32
N GLY A 314 6.10 5.91 11.28
CA GLY A 314 6.79 6.73 10.28
C GLY A 314 6.57 6.14 8.90
N ASN A 315 6.24 6.98 7.92
CA ASN A 315 6.35 6.62 6.52
C ASN A 315 7.39 7.55 5.89
N ILE A 316 8.43 7.01 5.31
CA ILE A 316 9.53 7.76 4.71
C ILE A 316 9.67 7.33 3.26
N TYR A 317 9.67 8.30 2.35
CA TYR A 317 9.73 8.08 0.92
C TYR A 317 10.97 8.75 0.36
N PHE A 318 11.89 7.93 -0.17
CA PHE A 318 13.06 8.40 -0.89
C PHE A 318 12.83 8.20 -2.38
N TRP A 319 12.88 9.27 -3.15
CA TRP A 319 12.93 9.22 -4.61
C TRP A 319 14.33 9.64 -5.05
N ARG A 320 14.99 8.80 -5.84
CA ARG A 320 16.32 9.06 -6.40
C ARG A 320 16.30 8.68 -7.86
N LEU A 321 16.54 9.65 -8.74
CA LEU A 321 16.49 9.47 -10.20
C LEU A 321 15.17 8.81 -10.68
N GLY A 322 14.06 9.08 -9.99
CA GLY A 322 12.75 8.51 -10.29
C GLY A 322 12.51 7.09 -9.76
N ALA A 323 13.49 6.48 -9.08
CA ALA A 323 13.29 5.22 -8.35
C ALA A 323 12.90 5.51 -6.89
N GLY A 324 11.86 4.83 -6.40
CA GLY A 324 11.35 4.96 -5.04
C GLY A 324 11.95 3.92 -4.09
N THR A 325 12.23 4.31 -2.85
CA THR A 325 12.45 3.41 -1.72
C THR A 325 11.64 3.91 -0.54
N PHE A 326 10.70 3.10 -0.07
CA PHE A 326 9.71 3.48 0.92
C PHE A 326 9.90 2.67 2.20
N LEU A 327 10.15 3.35 3.31
CA LEU A 327 10.33 2.73 4.62
C LEU A 327 9.11 3.01 5.49
N THR A 328 8.49 1.95 6.00
CA THR A 328 7.36 2.05 6.92
C THR A 328 7.76 1.54 8.30
N TYR A 329 7.58 2.38 9.31
CA TYR A 329 7.90 2.12 10.70
C TYR A 329 6.64 2.09 11.56
N LYS A 330 6.62 1.22 12.58
CA LYS A 330 5.58 1.19 13.62
C LYS A 330 6.20 0.90 14.99
N SER A 331 5.61 1.48 16.03
CA SER A 331 5.94 1.17 17.42
C SER A 331 5.43 -0.22 17.76
N ILE A 332 6.35 -1.11 18.13
CA ILE A 332 6.08 -2.46 18.61
C ILE A 332 6.83 -2.57 19.95
N ASP A 333 6.11 -2.91 21.02
CA ASP A 333 6.67 -3.01 22.38
C ASP A 333 7.45 -1.76 22.81
N GLY A 334 6.96 -0.58 22.40
CA GLY A 334 7.55 0.72 22.71
C GLY A 334 8.75 1.12 21.85
N MET A 335 9.21 0.26 20.92
CA MET A 335 10.30 0.55 20.00
C MET A 335 9.79 0.78 18.57
N LEU A 336 10.26 1.85 17.94
CA LEU A 336 9.96 2.13 16.55
C LEU A 336 10.73 1.15 15.65
N THR A 337 10.00 0.28 14.96
CA THR A 337 10.58 -0.83 14.19
C THR A 337 10.23 -0.71 12.71
N LEU A 338 11.21 -0.95 11.83
CA LEU A 338 10.99 -1.03 10.38
C LEU A 338 10.14 -2.27 10.05
N VAL A 339 8.87 -2.04 9.70
CA VAL A 339 7.91 -3.11 9.44
C VAL A 339 7.76 -3.43 7.96
N ASN A 340 8.09 -2.52 7.04
CA ASN A 340 7.97 -2.77 5.61
C ASN A 340 8.92 -1.88 4.81
N ILE A 341 9.45 -2.45 3.73
CA ILE A 341 10.30 -1.79 2.72
C ILE A 341 9.63 -2.02 1.36
N GLU A 342 9.33 -0.97 0.61
CA GLU A 342 8.79 -1.05 -0.76
C GLU A 342 9.67 -0.34 -1.77
#